data_AF-A0A6A6XMJ5-F1
#
_entry.id   AF-A0A6A6XMJ5-F1
#
_cell.length_a   1.000
_cell.length_b   1.000
_cell.length_c   1.000
_cell.angle_alpha   90.00
_cell.angle_beta   90.00
_cell.angle_gamma   90.00
#
_symmetry.space_group_name_H-M   'P 1'
#
loop_
_entity.id
_entity.type
_entity.pdbx_description
1 polymer ?
#
loop_
_entity_poly.entity_id
_entity_poly.type
_entity_poly.pdbx_seq_one_letter_code
_entity_poly.pdbx_strand_id
1 'polypeptide(L)'
;MARTEPMQVDSNVPYMIYAFCVIFSILPSIAVALRFQARRRKKKALLADDWLCLVALVATIATSILIIIGVAAGNGGRLLPRDAHGAPIRDHRFVIFKKVREIFFKQ
;
A
#
# COMPACT_ATOMS: atom_id res chain seq x y z
N MET A 1 6.17 26.98 -30.56
CA MET A 1 7.27 26.49 -29.69
C MET A 1 6.72 26.38 -28.28
N ALA A 2 6.11 25.23 -27.93
CA ALA A 2 5.49 25.06 -26.62
C ALA A 2 6.59 24.74 -25.60
N ARG A 3 6.71 25.57 -24.56
CA ARG A 3 7.60 25.35 -23.43
C ARG A 3 7.13 24.09 -22.69
N THR A 4 7.80 22.96 -22.90
CA THR A 4 7.65 21.78 -22.04
C THR A 4 8.36 22.06 -20.73
N GLU A 5 7.68 22.71 -19.79
CA GLU A 5 8.12 22.76 -18.40
C GLU A 5 8.37 21.31 -17.95
N PRO A 6 9.55 20.96 -17.40
CA PRO A 6 9.78 19.62 -16.91
C PRO A 6 8.75 19.34 -15.81
N MET A 7 7.91 18.33 -16.03
CA MET A 7 6.94 17.87 -15.05
C MET A 7 7.68 17.61 -13.72
N GLN A 8 7.46 18.47 -12.71
CA GLN A 8 8.04 18.27 -11.40
C GLN A 8 7.48 16.95 -10.85
N VAL A 9 8.36 15.96 -10.76
CA VAL A 9 8.04 14.65 -10.20
C VAL A 9 8.13 14.78 -8.69
N ASP A 10 6.98 14.75 -8.03
CA ASP A 10 6.92 14.64 -6.58
C ASP A 10 7.60 13.33 -6.16
N SER A 11 8.83 13.42 -5.68
CA SER A 11 9.62 12.29 -5.16
C SER A 11 9.09 11.78 -3.80
N ASN A 12 8.07 12.45 -3.25
CA ASN A 12 7.51 12.21 -1.93
C ASN A 12 6.47 11.08 -1.87
N VAL A 13 5.95 10.62 -3.01
CA VAL A 13 4.92 9.56 -3.07
C VAL A 13 5.29 8.28 -2.29
N PRO A 14 6.51 7.71 -2.43
CA PRO A 14 6.89 6.52 -1.65
C PRO A 14 6.88 6.79 -0.14
N TYR A 15 7.27 8.00 0.29
CA TYR A 15 7.22 8.39 1.71
C TYR A 15 5.80 8.44 2.24
N MET A 16 4.84 8.93 1.44
CA MET A 16 3.43 8.92 1.83
C MET A 16 2.88 7.50 1.96
N ILE A 17 3.28 6.58 1.07
CA ILE A 17 2.85 5.17 1.16
C ILE A 17 3.38 4.52 2.45
N TYR A 18 4.64 4.79 2.83
CA TYR A 18 5.16 4.30 4.11
C TYR A 18 4.39 4.90 5.30
N ALA A 19 4.11 6.20 5.28
CA ALA A 19 3.33 6.85 6.34
C ALA A 19 1.92 6.23 6.48
N PHE A 20 1.24 5.97 5.37
CA PHE A 20 -0.06 5.30 5.40
C PHE A 20 0.04 3.87 5.95
N CYS A 21 1.02 3.08 5.54
CA CYS A 21 1.19 1.71 6.05
C CYS A 21 1.35 1.68 7.58
N VAL A 22 2.09 2.64 8.13
CA VAL A 22 2.28 2.77 9.59
C VAL A 22 0.97 3.18 10.28
N ILE A 23 0.29 4.21 9.79
CA ILE A 23 -0.97 4.69 10.38
C ILE A 23 -2.05 3.60 10.35
N PHE A 24 -2.23 2.96 9.19
CA PHE A 24 -3.20 1.88 8.99
C PHE A 24 -2.83 0.58 9.71
N SER A 25 -1.59 0.41 10.19
CA SER A 25 -1.25 -0.71 11.08
C SER A 25 -1.51 -0.37 12.55
N ILE A 26 -1.22 0.87 12.98
CA ILE A 26 -1.32 1.30 14.37
C ILE A 26 -2.77 1.50 14.80
N LEU A 27 -3.59 2.20 14.00
CA LEU A 27 -5.00 2.47 14.34
C LEU A 27 -5.80 1.19 14.65
N PRO A 28 -5.81 0.17 13.79
CA PRO A 28 -6.55 -1.05 14.07
C PRO A 28 -5.91 -1.87 15.19
N SER A 29 -4.59 -1.82 15.39
CA SER A 29 -3.95 -2.45 16.56
C SER A 29 -4.48 -1.86 17.87
N ILE A 30 -4.57 -0.53 17.95
CA ILE A 30 -5.12 0.18 19.12
C ILE A 30 -6.61 -0.14 19.27
N ALA A 31 -7.39 -0.12 18.19
CA ALA A 31 -8.82 -0.42 18.23
C ALA A 31 -9.10 -1.84 18.75
N VAL A 32 -8.34 -2.83 18.29
CA VAL A 32 -8.43 -4.21 18.75
C VAL A 32 -7.99 -4.33 20.21
N ALA A 33 -6.88 -3.69 20.60
CA ALA A 33 -6.41 -3.68 21.99
C ALA A 33 -7.45 -3.08 22.96
N LEU A 34 -8.04 -1.93 22.60
CA LEU A 34 -9.12 -1.32 23.39
C LEU A 34 -10.34 -2.23 23.47
N ARG A 35 -10.69 -2.92 22.38
CA ARG A 35 -11.83 -3.85 22.35
C ARG A 35 -11.63 -5.01 23.32
N PHE A 36 -10.44 -5.63 23.32
CA PHE A 36 -10.07 -6.67 24.29
C PHE A 36 -10.02 -6.12 25.72
N GLN A 37 -9.49 -4.92 25.94
CA GLN A 37 -9.41 -4.32 27.27
C GLN A 37 -10.81 -3.96 27.82
N ALA A 38 -11.69 -3.42 26.99
CA ALA A 38 -13.08 -3.12 27.35
C ALA A 38 -13.84 -4.39 27.74
N ARG A 39 -13.64 -5.49 27.01
CA ARG A 39 -14.26 -6.78 27.35
C ARG A 39 -13.67 -7.42 28.61
N ARG A 40 -12.35 -7.34 28.81
CA ARG A 40 -11.70 -7.76 30.07
C ARG A 40 -12.29 -7.03 31.27
N ARG A 41 -12.50 -5.71 31.18
CA ARG A 41 -13.14 -4.92 32.25
C ARG A 41 -14.60 -5.29 32.48
N LYS A 42 -15.35 -5.62 31.42
CA LYS A 42 -16.76 -6.02 31.53
C LYS A 42 -16.98 -7.52 31.83
N LYS A 43 -15.92 -8.33 31.99
CA LYS A 43 -15.96 -9.79 32.21
C LYS A 43 -16.94 -10.53 31.27
N LYS A 44 -17.11 -10.03 30.04
CA LYS A 44 -18.02 -10.63 29.06
C LYS A 44 -17.29 -11.72 28.27
N ALA A 45 -18.01 -12.79 27.93
CA ALA A 45 -17.48 -13.85 27.08
C ALA A 45 -17.01 -13.29 25.73
N LEU A 46 -15.92 -13.84 25.21
CA LEU A 46 -15.40 -13.54 23.87
C LEU A 46 -16.42 -14.02 22.86
N LEU A 47 -17.00 -13.09 22.10
CA LEU A 47 -17.98 -13.41 21.06
C LEU A 47 -17.24 -13.67 19.74
N ALA A 48 -17.88 -14.37 18.80
CA ALA A 48 -17.34 -14.61 17.46
C ALA A 48 -16.89 -13.33 16.74
N ASP A 49 -17.55 -12.21 17.05
CA ASP A 49 -17.20 -10.88 16.56
C ASP A 49 -15.79 -10.40 16.97
N ASP A 50 -15.27 -10.81 18.14
CA ASP A 50 -13.90 -10.44 18.55
C ASP A 50 -12.84 -11.21 17.77
N TRP A 51 -13.14 -12.45 17.38
CA TRP A 51 -12.28 -13.24 16.50
C TRP A 51 -12.21 -12.64 15.10
N LEU A 52 -13.33 -12.12 14.57
CA LEU A 52 -13.34 -11.39 13.30
C LEU A 52 -12.47 -10.13 13.37
N CYS A 53 -12.52 -9.38 14.47
CA CYS A 53 -11.62 -8.24 14.68
C CYS A 53 -10.14 -8.65 14.67
N LEU A 54 -9.80 -9.78 15.27
CA LEU A 54 -8.43 -10.30 15.29
C LEU A 54 -7.97 -10.76 13.90
N VAL A 55 -8.84 -11.44 13.15
CA VAL A 55 -8.57 -11.82 11.75
C VAL A 55 -8.40 -10.58 10.86
N ALA A 56 -9.24 -9.56 11.04
CA ALA A 56 -9.12 -8.30 10.31
C ALA A 56 -7.79 -7.59 10.60
N LEU A 57 -7.31 -7.63 11.85
CA LEU A 57 -5.99 -7.08 12.21
C LEU A 57 -4.86 -7.82 11.49
N VAL A 58 -4.88 -9.16 11.49
CA VAL A 58 -3.88 -9.97 10.80
C VAL A 58 -3.89 -9.70 9.30
N ALA A 59 -5.07 -9.60 8.68
CA ALA A 59 -5.22 -9.27 7.26
C ALA A 59 -4.68 -7.87 6.95
N THR A 60 -4.90 -6.90 7.84
CA THR A 60 -4.38 -5.54 7.69
C THR A 60 -2.85 -5.51 7.75
N ILE A 61 -2.25 -6.21 8.72
CA ILE A 61 -0.80 -6.32 8.85
C ILE A 61 -0.20 -6.99 7.61
N ALA A 62 -0.79 -8.10 7.16
CA ALA A 62 -0.35 -8.79 5.94
C ALA A 62 -0.40 -7.87 4.72
N THR A 63 -1.47 -7.08 4.58
CA THR A 63 -1.63 -6.12 3.49
C THR A 63 -0.57 -5.01 3.56
N SER A 64 -0.30 -4.44 4.74
CA SER A 64 0.76 -3.45 4.93
C SER A 64 2.14 -4.00 4.56
N ILE A 65 2.45 -5.25 4.92
CA ILE A 65 3.71 -5.91 4.55
C ILE A 65 3.81 -6.07 3.03
N LEU A 66 2.74 -6.54 2.37
CA LEU A 66 2.72 -6.69 0.91
C LEU A 66 2.92 -5.35 0.19
N ILE A 67 2.33 -4.27 0.69
CA ILE A 67 2.52 -2.92 0.15
C ILE A 67 3.97 -2.47 0.31
N ILE A 68 4.57 -2.65 1.49
CA ILE A 68 5.98 -2.30 1.75
C ILE A 68 6.90 -3.06 0.81
N ILE A 69 6.69 -4.37 0.63
CA ILE A 69 7.46 -5.19 -0.30
C ILE A 69 7.29 -4.69 -1.74
N GLY A 70 6.07 -4.32 -2.16
CA GLY A 70 5.80 -3.78 -3.49
C GLY A 70 6.49 -2.43 -3.76
N VAL A 71 6.58 -1.56 -2.76
CA VAL A 71 7.34 -0.30 -2.85
C VAL A 71 8.84 -0.57 -2.86
N ALA A 72 9.34 -1.45 -1.98
CA ALA A 72 10.76 -1.80 -1.88
C ALA A 72 11.29 -2.51 -3.14
N ALA A 73 10.48 -3.34 -3.80
CA ALA A 73 10.80 -3.98 -5.07
C ALA A 73 10.89 -3.01 -6.27
N GLY A 74 10.65 -1.71 -6.05
CA GLY A 74 11.03 -0.65 -6.98
C GLY A 74 9.95 -0.19 -7.96
N ASN A 75 8.76 -0.77 -7.93
CA ASN A 75 7.65 -0.43 -8.82
C ASN A 75 6.41 0.16 -8.12
N GLY A 76 6.31 0.10 -6.79
CA GLY A 76 5.19 0.68 -6.04
C GLY A 76 5.35 2.18 -5.82
N GLY A 77 4.42 2.99 -6.33
CA GLY A 77 4.33 4.43 -6.03
C GLY A 77 5.37 5.32 -6.71
N ARG A 78 6.22 4.79 -7.60
CA ARG A 78 7.20 5.56 -8.36
C ARG A 78 6.76 5.70 -9.81
N LEU A 79 7.00 6.87 -10.39
CA LEU A 79 6.84 7.09 -11.83
C LEU A 79 7.89 6.25 -12.58
N LEU A 80 7.44 5.59 -13.66
CA LEU A 80 8.35 4.94 -14.59
C LEU A 80 9.30 5.99 -15.19
N PRO A 81 10.61 5.70 -15.29
CA PRO A 81 11.55 6.63 -15.90
C PRO A 81 11.13 6.87 -17.36
N ARG A 82 11.03 8.15 -17.74
CA ARG A 82 10.70 8.61 -19.09
C ARG A 82 11.93 9.18 -19.76
N ASP A 83 12.01 9.01 -21.08
CA ASP A 83 13.04 9.61 -21.91
C ASP A 83 12.81 11.12 -22.11
N ALA A 84 13.74 11.79 -22.80
CA ALA A 84 13.68 13.21 -23.11
C ALA A 84 12.44 13.62 -23.96
N HIS A 85 11.76 12.65 -24.57
CA HIS A 85 10.55 12.86 -25.36
C HIS A 85 9.27 12.52 -24.59
N GLY A 86 9.38 12.16 -23.30
CA GLY A 86 8.27 11.81 -22.43
C GLY A 86 7.73 10.39 -22.63
N ALA A 87 8.38 9.56 -23.45
CA ALA A 87 8.03 8.15 -23.62
C ALA A 87 8.67 7.29 -22.52
N PRO A 88 8.02 6.20 -22.08
CA PRO A 88 8.59 5.33 -21.06
C PRO A 88 9.82 4.59 -21.61
N ILE A 89 10.91 4.58 -20.85
CA ILE A 89 12.12 3.84 -21.22
C ILE A 89 11.76 2.35 -21.23
N ARG A 90 12.01 1.68 -22.37
CA ARG A 90 11.76 0.24 -22.56
C ARG A 90 12.81 -0.60 -21.84
N ASP A 91 12.81 -0.51 -20.52
CA ASP A 91 13.63 -1.33 -19.63
C ASP A 91 12.83 -2.56 -19.15
N HIS A 92 13.48 -3.55 -18.55
CA HIS A 92 12.86 -4.79 -18.06
C HIS A 92 11.66 -4.51 -17.12
N ARG A 93 11.71 -3.40 -16.37
CA ARG A 93 10.61 -2.91 -15.52
C ARG A 93 9.35 -2.53 -16.30
N PHE A 94 9.50 -1.98 -17.50
CA PHE A 94 8.38 -1.64 -18.38
C PHE A 94 7.71 -2.89 -18.96
N VAL A 95 8.49 -3.93 -19.26
CA VAL A 95 7.97 -5.23 -19.72
C VAL A 95 7.12 -5.90 -18.63
N ILE A 96 7.61 -5.90 -17.39
CA ILE A 96 6.87 -6.41 -16.23
C ILE A 96 5.57 -5.62 -16.03
N PHE A 97 5.64 -4.28 -16.03
CA PHE A 97 4.46 -3.44 -15.89
C PHE A 97 3.41 -3.74 -16.98
N LYS A 98 3.85 -3.83 -18.24
CA LYS A 98 2.96 -4.14 -19.36
C LYS A 98 2.32 -5.51 -19.21
N LYS A 99 3.08 -6.53 -18.78
CA LYS A 99 2.61 -7.89 -18.60
C LYS A 99 1.61 -8.02 -17.44
N VAL A 100 1.89 -7.39 -16.30
CA VAL A 100 0.94 -7.34 -15.16
C VAL A 100 -0.35 -6.62 -15.56
N ARG A 101 -0.23 -5.47 -16.24
CA ARG A 101 -1.42 -4.73 -16.73
C ARG A 101 -2.25 -5.57 -17.70
N GLU A 102 -1.62 -6.26 -18.64
CA GLU A 102 -2.35 -7.11 -19.61
C GLU A 102 -3.05 -8.30 -18.95
N ILE A 103 -2.53 -8.83 -17.85
CA ILE A 103 -3.17 -9.91 -17.09
C ILE A 103 -4.39 -9.40 -16.31
N PHE A 104 -4.28 -8.22 -15.69
CA PHE A 104 -5.32 -7.70 -14.79
C PHE A 104 -6.40 -6.86 -15.50
N PHE A 105 -6.09 -6.21 -16.62
CA PHE A 105 -7.02 -5.31 -17.34
C PHE A 105 -7.51 -5.86 -18.68
N LYS A 106 -7.19 -7.11 -19.04
CA LYS A 106 -7.97 -7.85 -20.05
C LYS A 106 -9.22 -8.41 -19.38
N GLN A 107 -10.27 -7.60 -19.25
CA GLN A 107 -11.65 -8.07 -19.33
C GLN A 107 -12.30 -7.43 -20.54
#